data_AF-A0A9W4SUW4-F1
#
_entry.id   AF-A0A9W4SUW4-F1
#
_cell.length_a   1.000
_cell.length_b   1.000
_cell.length_c   1.000
_cell.angle_alpha   90.00
_cell.angle_beta   90.00
_cell.angle_gamma   90.00
#
_symmetry.space_group_name_H-M   'P 1'
#
loop_
_entity.id
_entity.type
_entity.pdbx_description
1 polymer ?
#
loop_
_entity_poly.entity_id
_entity_poly.type
_entity_poly.pdbx_seq_one_letter_code
_entity_poly.pdbx_strand_id
1 'polypeptide(L)'
;MPLQQIVLHPTVNNSIKYASTTVGRDKVYKAVQFFSRFLVWYFKRQGYDKTTIQRYNNLKSTLGISRKLMRFGKPVEHLQHATKALNEVDEITKFTTIAQQLGYATYLFWDTFVWAHNAGVYKFQQIKRINENAHRFWFIGLVFSIIHGLYKLYLNGYQHNFMRQVSKARFAESSEKSNVRSEAESLMKERKAVIIQLVQDVLDITIPATALGYLHLEDGLVGLAGFISSIMGIQSQWKKVNSTK
;
A
#
# COMPACT_ATOMS: atom_id res chain seq x y z
N MET A 1 -38.00 -7.84 14.72
CA MET A 1 -37.49 -8.54 13.53
C MET A 1 -36.63 -7.70 12.57
N PRO A 2 -36.91 -6.42 12.22
CA PRO A 2 -36.12 -5.70 11.20
C PRO A 2 -34.68 -5.39 11.64
N LEU A 3 -34.45 -5.12 12.93
CA LEU A 3 -33.11 -4.84 13.46
C LEU A 3 -32.16 -6.04 13.32
N GLN A 4 -32.65 -7.26 13.58
CA GLN A 4 -31.85 -8.47 13.49
C GLN A 4 -31.45 -8.78 12.04
N GLN A 5 -32.34 -8.53 11.08
CA GLN A 5 -32.04 -8.66 9.65
C GLN A 5 -31.02 -7.62 9.16
N ILE A 6 -31.09 -6.38 9.66
CA ILE A 6 -30.12 -5.33 9.33
C ILE A 6 -28.74 -5.64 9.91
N VAL A 7 -28.68 -6.00 11.20
CA VAL A 7 -27.41 -6.25 11.92
C VAL A 7 -26.69 -7.49 11.39
N LEU A 8 -27.44 -8.55 11.04
CA LEU A 8 -26.86 -9.80 10.53
C LEU A 8 -26.73 -9.82 9.00
N HIS A 9 -27.00 -8.71 8.31
CA HIS A 9 -26.87 -8.64 6.86
C HIS A 9 -25.42 -8.96 6.43
N PRO A 10 -25.20 -9.78 5.38
CA PRO A 10 -23.85 -10.17 4.95
C PRO A 10 -22.87 -9.01 4.74
N THR A 11 -23.36 -7.87 4.23
CA THR A 11 -22.56 -6.64 4.07
C THR A 11 -22.07 -6.08 5.41
N VAL A 12 -22.89 -6.13 6.46
CA VAL A 12 -22.51 -5.67 7.79
C VAL A 12 -21.45 -6.61 8.37
N ASN A 13 -21.64 -7.93 8.27
CA ASN A 13 -20.64 -8.92 8.72
C ASN A 13 -19.30 -8.75 8.00
N ASN A 14 -19.31 -8.58 6.67
CA ASN A 14 -18.10 -8.34 5.88
C ASN A 14 -17.40 -7.02 6.24
N SER A 15 -18.18 -5.99 6.58
CA SER A 15 -17.66 -4.69 7.03
C SER A 15 -17.02 -4.79 8.41
N ILE A 16 -17.65 -5.52 9.34
CA ILE A 16 -17.10 -5.79 10.67
C ILE A 16 -15.81 -6.60 10.56
N LYS A 17 -15.77 -7.64 9.73
CA LYS A 17 -14.56 -8.45 9.51
C LYS A 17 -13.41 -7.60 8.99
N TYR A 18 -13.68 -6.70 8.04
CA TYR A 18 -12.69 -5.75 7.55
C TYR A 18 -12.22 -4.77 8.63
N ALA A 19 -13.16 -4.11 9.31
CA ALA A 19 -12.88 -3.09 10.34
C ALA A 19 -12.19 -3.67 11.58
N SER A 20 -12.36 -4.96 11.85
CA SER A 20 -11.66 -5.66 12.94
C SER A 20 -10.16 -5.81 12.67
N THR A 21 -9.70 -5.64 11.43
CA THR A 21 -8.27 -5.65 11.10
C THR A 21 -7.65 -4.27 11.25
N THR A 22 -6.46 -4.19 11.87
CA THR A 22 -5.67 -2.95 11.92
C THR A 22 -5.37 -2.42 10.52
N VAL A 23 -5.04 -3.31 9.57
CA VAL A 23 -4.78 -2.95 8.17
C VAL A 23 -6.02 -2.34 7.51
N GLY A 24 -7.21 -2.90 7.73
CA GLY A 24 -8.44 -2.39 7.15
C GLY A 24 -8.74 -0.95 7.61
N ARG A 25 -8.65 -0.72 8.92
CA ARG A 25 -8.81 0.61 9.52
C ARG A 25 -7.76 1.61 9.01
N ASP A 26 -6.48 1.21 8.97
CA ASP A 26 -5.39 2.09 8.50
C ASP A 26 -5.64 2.59 7.07
N LYS A 27 -6.10 1.72 6.16
CA LYS A 27 -6.37 2.09 4.77
C LYS A 27 -7.55 3.05 4.61
N VAL A 28 -8.61 2.86 5.39
CA VAL A 28 -9.75 3.80 5.42
C VAL A 28 -9.31 5.16 5.95
N TYR A 29 -8.54 5.17 7.04
CA TYR A 29 -8.00 6.41 7.60
C TYR A 29 -7.02 7.09 6.63
N LYS A 30 -6.22 6.33 5.87
CA LYS A 30 -5.36 6.87 4.81
C LYS A 30 -6.19 7.58 3.75
N ALA A 31 -7.28 6.96 3.27
CA ALA A 31 -8.15 7.55 2.28
C ALA A 31 -8.72 8.89 2.77
N VAL A 32 -9.31 8.92 3.98
CA VAL A 32 -9.87 10.16 4.55
C VAL A 32 -8.80 11.22 4.77
N GLN A 33 -7.62 10.83 5.28
CA GLN A 33 -6.48 11.74 5.48
C GLN A 33 -6.05 12.41 4.17
N PHE A 34 -5.84 11.64 3.11
CA PHE A 34 -5.32 12.15 1.85
C PHE A 34 -6.38 12.91 1.05
N PHE A 35 -7.65 12.50 1.13
CA PHE A 35 -8.75 13.31 0.59
C PHE A 35 -8.86 14.64 1.33
N SER A 36 -8.73 14.64 2.66
CA SER A 36 -8.67 15.88 3.45
C SER A 36 -7.48 16.77 3.08
N ARG A 37 -6.33 16.19 2.67
CA ARG A 37 -5.20 16.96 2.13
C ARG A 37 -5.56 17.65 0.83
N PHE A 38 -6.23 16.95 -0.08
CA PHE A 38 -6.74 17.53 -1.33
C PHE A 38 -7.74 18.66 -1.05
N LEU A 39 -8.71 18.44 -0.16
CA LEU A 39 -9.71 19.44 0.20
C LEU A 39 -9.09 20.70 0.80
N VAL A 40 -8.07 20.59 1.65
CA VAL A 40 -7.33 21.76 2.18
C VAL A 40 -6.74 22.59 1.04
N TRP A 41 -6.11 21.95 0.05
CA TRP A 41 -5.56 22.64 -1.11
C TRP A 41 -6.66 23.28 -1.97
N TYR A 42 -7.76 22.56 -2.20
CA TYR A 42 -8.88 23.04 -3.00
C TYR A 42 -9.58 24.24 -2.36
N PHE A 43 -9.93 24.15 -1.07
CA PHE A 43 -10.60 25.21 -0.34
C PHE A 43 -9.77 26.49 -0.23
N LYS A 44 -8.45 26.38 -0.10
CA LYS A 44 -7.55 27.55 -0.16
C LYS A 44 -7.67 28.30 -1.49
N ARG A 45 -7.77 27.57 -2.61
CA ARG A 45 -7.86 28.17 -3.96
C ARG A 45 -9.22 28.79 -4.25
N GLN A 46 -10.27 28.20 -3.68
CA GLN A 46 -11.64 28.69 -3.81
C GLN A 46 -11.98 29.80 -2.80
N GLY A 47 -11.01 30.26 -1.99
CA GLY A 47 -11.23 31.38 -1.07
C GLY A 47 -12.14 31.06 0.12
N TYR A 48 -12.23 29.79 0.54
CA TYR A 48 -12.99 29.42 1.74
C TYR A 48 -12.39 30.04 3.00
N ASP A 49 -13.22 30.19 4.03
CA ASP A 49 -12.81 30.76 5.31
C ASP A 49 -11.73 29.93 6.02
N LYS A 50 -10.94 30.60 6.86
CA LYS A 50 -9.82 29.98 7.61
C LYS A 50 -10.28 28.86 8.54
N THR A 51 -11.49 28.93 9.10
CA THR A 51 -12.02 27.93 10.03
C THR A 51 -12.31 26.62 9.30
N THR A 52 -12.92 26.70 8.11
CA THR A 52 -13.14 25.54 7.24
C THR A 52 -11.82 24.88 6.86
N ILE A 53 -10.84 25.66 6.38
CA ILE A 53 -9.51 25.14 6.01
C ILE A 53 -8.83 24.47 7.22
N GLN A 54 -8.92 25.08 8.41
CA GLN A 54 -8.32 24.54 9.63
C GLN A 54 -8.98 23.23 10.06
N ARG A 55 -10.31 23.10 9.93
CA ARG A 55 -11.04 21.87 10.25
C ARG A 55 -10.50 20.67 9.48
N TYR A 56 -10.30 20.82 8.16
CA TYR A 56 -9.75 19.75 7.32
C TYR A 56 -8.24 19.55 7.53
N ASN A 57 -7.49 20.60 7.88
CA ASN A 57 -6.10 20.41 8.30
C ASN A 57 -6.00 19.59 9.59
N ASN A 58 -6.86 19.84 10.56
CA ASN A 58 -6.91 19.07 11.82
C ASN A 58 -7.29 17.61 11.55
N LEU A 59 -8.29 17.36 10.70
CA LEU A 59 -8.67 16.00 10.31
C LEU A 59 -7.48 15.25 9.67
N LYS A 60 -6.82 15.88 8.69
CA LYS A 60 -5.61 15.36 8.04
C LYS A 60 -4.51 15.05 9.05
N SER A 61 -4.18 15.97 9.96
CA SER A 61 -3.10 15.79 10.93
C SER A 61 -3.42 14.71 11.96
N THR A 62 -4.63 14.71 12.51
CA THR A 62 -5.07 13.75 13.53
C THR A 62 -5.04 12.33 12.97
N LEU A 63 -5.61 12.10 11.78
CA LEU A 63 -5.53 10.78 11.14
C LEU A 63 -4.09 10.40 10.80
N GLY A 64 -3.28 11.34 10.34
CA GLY A 64 -1.86 11.11 10.06
C GLY A 64 -1.09 10.61 11.28
N ILE A 65 -1.30 11.20 12.45
CA ILE A 65 -0.67 10.78 13.71
C ILE A 65 -1.23 9.44 14.17
N SER A 66 -2.55 9.26 14.22
CA SER A 66 -3.19 8.01 14.66
C SER A 66 -2.75 6.80 13.83
N ARG A 67 -2.58 6.97 12.52
CA ARG A 67 -2.09 5.91 11.63
C ARG A 67 -0.63 5.54 11.87
N LYS A 68 0.22 6.46 12.31
CA LYS A 68 1.61 6.13 12.69
C LYS A 68 1.62 5.19 13.89
N LEU A 69 0.75 5.43 14.89
CA LEU A 69 0.60 4.53 16.04
C LEU A 69 0.17 3.13 15.63
N MET A 70 -0.79 3.01 14.72
CA MET A 70 -1.26 1.70 14.21
C MET A 70 -0.18 0.90 13.46
N ARG A 71 0.92 1.53 13.08
CA ARG A 71 2.06 0.90 12.38
C ARG A 71 3.16 0.45 13.34
N PHE A 72 2.99 0.61 14.65
CA PHE A 72 3.93 0.08 15.63
C PHE A 72 4.04 -1.44 15.50
N GLY A 73 5.27 -1.95 15.60
CA GLY A 73 5.56 -3.38 15.38
C GLY A 73 5.70 -3.79 13.90
N LYS A 74 5.21 -2.99 12.94
CA LYS A 74 5.39 -3.29 11.51
C LYS A 74 6.85 -3.44 11.06
N PRO A 75 7.86 -2.73 11.62
CA PRO A 75 9.25 -3.00 11.26
C PRO A 75 9.64 -4.47 11.40
N VAL A 76 9.15 -5.15 12.44
CA VAL A 76 9.44 -6.58 12.68
C VAL A 76 8.81 -7.46 11.61
N GLU A 77 7.57 -7.18 11.19
CA GLU A 77 6.94 -7.90 10.07
C GLU A 77 7.78 -7.77 8.78
N HIS A 78 8.27 -6.55 8.48
CA HIS A 78 9.13 -6.33 7.31
C HIS A 78 10.47 -7.06 7.42
N LEU A 79 11.10 -7.09 8.60
CA LEU A 79 12.32 -7.88 8.82
C LEU A 79 12.06 -9.39 8.63
N GLN A 80 10.92 -9.91 9.11
CA GLN A 80 10.53 -11.30 8.84
C GLN A 80 10.36 -11.58 7.34
N HIS A 81 9.75 -10.66 6.60
CA HIS A 81 9.62 -10.79 5.14
C HIS A 81 10.98 -10.74 4.44
N ALA A 82 11.91 -9.88 4.87
CA ALA A 82 13.27 -9.84 4.36
C ALA A 82 14.00 -11.18 4.61
N THR A 83 13.89 -11.74 5.82
CA THR A 83 14.51 -13.03 6.15
C THR A 83 13.92 -14.16 5.30
N LYS A 84 12.60 -14.20 5.10
CA LYS A 84 11.96 -15.21 4.24
C LYS A 84 12.45 -15.13 2.79
N ALA A 85 12.71 -13.93 2.29
CA ALA A 85 13.20 -13.72 0.93
C ALA A 85 14.61 -14.30 0.69
N LEU A 86 15.40 -14.61 1.73
CA LEU A 86 16.69 -15.29 1.59
C LEU A 86 16.58 -16.66 0.91
N ASN A 87 15.42 -17.32 1.05
CA ASN A 87 15.12 -18.61 0.45
C ASN A 87 14.66 -18.52 -1.01
N GLU A 88 14.50 -17.31 -1.57
CA GLU A 88 14.14 -17.16 -2.98
C GLU A 88 15.26 -17.68 -3.88
N VAL A 89 14.91 -18.37 -4.97
CA VAL A 89 15.92 -18.92 -5.89
C VAL A 89 16.40 -17.84 -6.85
N ASP A 90 15.47 -17.05 -7.39
CA ASP A 90 15.78 -15.97 -8.32
C ASP A 90 16.49 -14.80 -7.60
N GLU A 91 17.72 -14.52 -8.00
CA GLU A 91 18.60 -13.56 -7.30
C GLU A 91 18.07 -12.13 -7.38
N ILE A 92 17.48 -11.73 -8.51
CA ILE A 92 16.92 -10.39 -8.69
C ILE A 92 15.70 -10.20 -7.78
N THR A 93 14.81 -11.18 -7.73
CA THR A 93 13.65 -11.24 -6.83
C THR A 93 14.10 -11.20 -5.38
N LYS A 94 15.09 -12.02 -5.00
CA LYS A 94 15.69 -12.03 -3.66
C LYS A 94 16.18 -10.65 -3.26
N PHE A 95 17.08 -10.07 -4.06
CA PHE A 95 17.71 -8.79 -3.75
C PHE A 95 16.67 -7.66 -3.67
N THR A 96 15.81 -7.54 -4.68
CA THR A 96 14.79 -6.47 -4.72
C THR A 96 13.80 -6.60 -3.57
N THR A 97 13.38 -7.82 -3.20
CA THR A 97 12.49 -8.05 -2.06
C THR A 97 13.19 -7.67 -0.75
N ILE A 98 14.43 -8.13 -0.52
CA ILE A 98 15.17 -7.80 0.71
C ILE A 98 15.35 -6.28 0.83
N ALA A 99 15.79 -5.62 -0.24
CA ALA A 99 16.01 -4.16 -0.25
C ALA A 99 14.71 -3.37 0.01
N GLN A 100 13.60 -3.79 -0.62
CA GLN A 100 12.27 -3.24 -0.36
C GLN A 100 11.89 -3.36 1.12
N GLN A 101 11.99 -4.57 1.67
CA GLN A 101 11.55 -4.84 3.05
C GLN A 101 12.43 -4.13 4.08
N LEU A 102 13.76 -4.06 3.88
CA LEU A 102 14.65 -3.29 4.74
C LEU A 102 14.37 -1.78 4.66
N GLY A 103 14.06 -1.25 3.48
CA GLY A 103 13.59 0.11 3.29
C GLY A 103 12.33 0.41 4.11
N TYR A 104 11.31 -0.44 4.02
CA TYR A 104 10.08 -0.30 4.81
C TYR A 104 10.28 -0.48 6.32
N ALA A 105 11.11 -1.43 6.74
CA ALA A 105 11.44 -1.61 8.15
C ALA A 105 12.10 -0.36 8.74
N THR A 106 13.10 0.17 8.05
CA THR A 106 13.85 1.36 8.49
C THR A 106 12.97 2.61 8.46
N TYR A 107 12.14 2.76 7.43
CA TYR A 107 11.12 3.80 7.37
C TYR A 107 10.23 3.80 8.61
N LEU A 108 9.59 2.66 8.91
CA LEU A 108 8.60 2.56 9.99
C LEU A 108 9.24 2.65 11.38
N PHE A 109 10.52 2.27 11.50
CA PHE A 109 11.32 2.56 12.69
C PHE A 109 11.46 4.07 12.91
N TRP A 110 11.89 4.84 11.89
CA TRP A 110 11.94 6.30 11.99
C TRP A 110 10.55 6.93 12.23
N ASP A 111 9.51 6.38 11.59
CA ASP A 111 8.13 6.83 11.73
C ASP A 111 7.60 6.74 13.17
N THR A 112 8.14 5.81 13.96
CA THR A 112 7.85 5.64 15.39
C THR A 112 8.35 6.86 16.20
N PHE A 113 9.54 7.36 15.91
CA PHE A 113 10.07 8.57 16.56
C PHE A 113 9.33 9.83 16.10
N VAL A 114 8.92 9.89 14.83
CA VAL A 114 8.06 10.97 14.33
C VAL A 114 6.74 11.01 15.09
N TRP A 115 6.13 9.84 15.33
CA TRP A 115 4.93 9.76 16.15
C TRP A 115 5.19 10.24 17.58
N ALA A 116 6.24 9.75 18.25
CA ALA A 116 6.56 10.12 19.62
C ALA A 116 6.75 11.64 19.78
N HIS A 117 7.38 12.28 18.80
CA HIS A 117 7.49 13.74 18.73
C HIS A 117 6.11 14.42 18.64
N ASN A 118 5.31 14.01 17.66
CA ASN A 118 4.05 14.68 17.35
C ASN A 118 2.99 14.45 18.43
N ALA A 119 3.03 13.29 19.10
CA ALA A 119 2.18 12.95 20.24
C ALA A 119 2.58 13.68 21.54
N GLY A 120 3.77 14.30 21.57
CA GLY A 120 4.25 15.03 22.75
C GLY A 120 4.95 14.15 23.80
N VAL A 121 5.20 12.87 23.50
CA VAL A 121 5.94 11.96 24.39
C VAL A 121 7.37 12.43 24.60
N TYR A 122 8.06 12.80 23.52
CA TYR A 122 9.41 13.35 23.59
C TYR A 122 9.68 14.29 22.41
N LYS A 123 10.10 15.53 22.68
CA LYS A 123 10.38 16.55 21.65
C LYS A 123 11.84 16.49 21.18
N PHE A 124 12.10 15.67 20.16
CA PHE A 124 13.41 15.63 19.50
C PHE A 124 13.82 16.98 18.89
N GLN A 125 15.04 17.41 19.14
CA GLN A 125 15.63 18.63 18.56
C GLN A 125 15.76 18.54 17.03
N GLN A 126 16.17 17.37 16.51
CA GLN A 126 16.41 17.15 15.07
C GLN A 126 15.21 16.49 14.35
N ILE A 127 13.97 16.85 14.71
CA ILE A 127 12.76 16.21 14.15
C ILE A 127 12.65 16.31 12.63
N LYS A 128 13.20 17.36 12.01
CA LYS A 128 13.27 17.49 10.55
C LYS A 128 14.07 16.35 9.92
N ARG A 129 15.29 16.09 10.43
CA ARG A 129 16.16 15.00 9.97
C ARG A 129 15.53 13.62 10.18
N ILE A 130 14.84 13.43 11.30
CA ILE A 130 14.09 12.18 11.58
C ILE A 130 12.99 11.97 10.53
N ASN A 131 12.20 13.00 10.21
CA ASN A 131 11.18 12.91 9.16
C ASN A 131 11.79 12.69 7.77
N GLU A 132 12.86 13.41 7.43
CA GLU A 132 13.56 13.23 6.15
C GLU A 132 14.09 11.80 6.01
N ASN A 133 14.71 11.23 7.04
CA ASN A 133 15.15 9.84 7.03
C ASN A 133 13.99 8.87 6.83
N ALA A 134 12.87 9.07 7.54
CA ALA A 134 11.67 8.26 7.33
C ALA A 134 11.23 8.30 5.85
N HIS A 135 11.17 9.49 5.25
CA HIS A 135 10.81 9.64 3.84
C HIS A 135 11.85 9.04 2.88
N ARG A 136 13.16 9.16 3.15
CA ARG A 136 14.23 8.55 2.34
C ARG A 136 14.10 7.04 2.29
N PHE A 137 13.94 6.39 3.43
CA PHE A 137 13.80 4.93 3.48
C PHE A 137 12.46 4.45 2.92
N TRP A 138 11.39 5.24 3.05
CA TRP A 138 10.12 4.93 2.40
C TRP A 138 10.26 5.00 0.88
N PHE A 139 10.92 6.05 0.36
CA PHE A 139 11.22 6.20 -1.06
C PHE A 139 12.05 5.02 -1.58
N ILE A 140 13.13 4.65 -0.89
CA ILE A 140 13.97 3.49 -1.25
C ILE A 140 13.12 2.20 -1.30
N GLY A 141 12.29 1.95 -0.28
CA GLY A 141 11.41 0.79 -0.26
C GLY A 141 10.46 0.75 -1.46
N LEU A 142 9.86 1.89 -1.82
CA LEU A 142 8.97 2.00 -2.98
C LEU A 142 9.71 1.80 -4.30
N VAL A 143 10.93 2.36 -4.46
CA VAL A 143 11.75 2.15 -5.66
C VAL A 143 12.02 0.67 -5.87
N PHE A 144 12.46 -0.05 -4.84
CA PHE A 144 12.70 -1.49 -4.94
C PHE A 144 11.41 -2.29 -5.14
N SER A 145 10.28 -1.86 -4.57
CA SER A 145 8.95 -2.45 -4.84
C SER A 145 8.56 -2.31 -6.31
N ILE A 146 8.82 -1.15 -6.92
CA ILE A 146 8.54 -0.89 -8.33
C ILE A 146 9.45 -1.73 -9.22
N ILE A 147 10.76 -1.76 -8.96
CA ILE A 147 11.71 -2.59 -9.70
C ILE A 147 11.30 -4.07 -9.62
N HIS A 148 11.00 -4.55 -8.41
CA HIS A 148 10.53 -5.92 -8.18
C HIS A 148 9.26 -6.24 -9.00
N GLY A 149 8.25 -5.36 -8.94
CA GLY A 149 7.00 -5.54 -9.68
C GLY A 149 7.20 -5.54 -11.19
N LEU A 150 8.03 -4.65 -11.73
CA LEU A 150 8.35 -4.61 -13.17
C LEU A 150 9.06 -5.89 -13.61
N TYR A 151 10.03 -6.36 -12.82
CA TYR A 151 10.72 -7.62 -13.07
C TYR A 151 9.77 -8.82 -13.05
N LYS A 152 8.87 -8.89 -12.06
CA LYS A 152 7.81 -9.92 -12.00
C LYS A 152 6.86 -9.86 -13.20
N LEU A 153 6.49 -8.67 -13.68
CA LEU A 153 5.66 -8.55 -14.89
C LEU A 153 6.36 -9.05 -16.15
N TYR A 154 7.68 -8.84 -16.24
CA TYR A 154 8.51 -9.37 -17.32
C TYR A 154 8.54 -10.91 -17.28
N LEU A 155 8.86 -11.50 -16.13
CA LEU A 155 8.86 -12.96 -15.95
C LEU A 155 7.50 -13.59 -16.26
N ASN A 156 6.40 -13.02 -15.74
CA ASN A 156 5.05 -13.54 -16.00
C ASN A 156 4.68 -13.44 -17.49
N GLY A 157 5.18 -12.42 -18.20
CA GLY A 157 5.00 -12.29 -19.64
C GLY A 157 5.71 -13.39 -20.42
N TYR A 158 6.96 -13.68 -20.04
CA TYR A 158 7.73 -14.78 -20.62
C TYR A 158 7.05 -16.13 -20.38
N GLN A 159 6.67 -16.42 -19.13
CA GLN A 159 5.99 -17.66 -18.75
C GLN A 159 4.65 -17.84 -19.48
N HIS A 160 3.83 -16.79 -19.58
CA HIS A 160 2.56 -16.84 -20.31
C HIS A 160 2.76 -17.16 -21.79
N ASN A 161 3.75 -16.54 -22.44
CA ASN A 161 4.06 -16.81 -23.85
C ASN A 161 4.56 -18.24 -24.06
N PHE A 162 5.39 -18.75 -23.15
CA PHE A 162 5.86 -20.13 -23.18
C PHE A 162 4.71 -21.13 -23.03
N MET A 163 3.83 -20.97 -22.03
CA MET A 163 2.66 -21.83 -21.83
C MET A 163 1.71 -21.80 -23.04
N ARG A 164 1.56 -20.65 -23.70
CA ARG A 164 0.74 -20.52 -24.92
C ARG A 164 1.35 -21.27 -26.11
N GLN A 165 2.67 -21.34 -26.21
CA GLN A 165 3.33 -22.13 -27.25
C GLN A 165 3.22 -23.63 -26.98
N VAL A 166 3.48 -24.06 -25.74
CA VAL A 166 3.38 -25.47 -25.33
C VAL A 166 1.95 -25.99 -25.48
N SER A 167 0.94 -25.20 -25.09
CA SER A 167 -0.48 -25.59 -25.24
C SER A 167 -0.97 -25.65 -26.69
N LYS A 168 -0.38 -24.87 -27.60
CA LYS A 168 -0.65 -24.99 -29.05
C LYS A 168 0.06 -26.20 -29.68
N ALA A 169 1.22 -26.60 -29.13
CA ALA A 169 1.99 -27.74 -29.61
C ALA A 169 1.48 -29.08 -29.07
N ARG A 170 0.89 -29.12 -27.86
CA ARG A 170 0.32 -30.34 -27.27
C ARG A 170 -1.20 -30.42 -27.51
N PHE A 171 -1.59 -31.17 -28.55
CA PHE A 171 -2.91 -31.81 -28.58
C PHE A 171 -2.84 -33.11 -27.76
N ALA A 172 -2.94 -33.02 -26.43
CA ALA A 172 -3.03 -34.20 -25.56
C ALA A 172 -4.04 -33.99 -24.43
N GLU A 173 -4.71 -35.10 -24.08
CA GLU A 173 -5.66 -35.42 -23.00
C GLU A 173 -6.31 -34.33 -22.13
N SER A 174 -7.57 -34.59 -21.74
CA SER A 174 -8.43 -33.66 -20.97
C SER A 174 -7.84 -33.22 -19.62
N SER A 175 -7.04 -34.06 -18.96
CA SER A 175 -6.41 -33.81 -17.66
C SER A 175 -5.22 -32.84 -17.73
N GLU A 176 -4.42 -32.91 -18.80
CA GLU A 176 -3.27 -32.00 -19.00
C GLU A 176 -3.76 -30.60 -19.39
N LYS A 177 -4.84 -30.52 -20.18
CA LYS A 177 -5.52 -29.24 -20.49
C LYS A 177 -6.09 -28.55 -19.25
N SER A 178 -6.65 -29.27 -18.28
CA SER A 178 -7.15 -28.66 -17.05
C SER A 178 -6.02 -28.08 -16.18
N ASN A 179 -4.87 -28.75 -16.12
CA ASN A 179 -3.70 -28.27 -15.37
C ASN A 179 -3.12 -27.01 -16.01
N VAL A 180 -2.91 -27.00 -17.32
CA VAL A 180 -2.43 -25.83 -18.06
C VAL A 180 -3.39 -24.64 -17.93
N ARG A 181 -4.69 -24.88 -17.95
CA ARG A 181 -5.70 -23.82 -17.75
C ARG A 181 -5.64 -23.25 -16.33
N SER A 182 -5.55 -24.10 -15.32
CA SER A 182 -5.44 -23.67 -13.92
C SER A 182 -4.17 -22.85 -13.67
N GLU A 183 -3.05 -23.28 -14.26
CA GLU A 183 -1.78 -22.56 -14.18
C GLU A 183 -1.86 -21.20 -14.87
N ALA A 184 -2.44 -21.12 -16.07
CA ALA A 184 -2.68 -19.86 -16.77
C ALA A 184 -3.58 -18.91 -15.96
N GLU A 185 -4.66 -19.40 -15.35
CA GLU A 185 -5.54 -18.61 -14.48
C GLU A 185 -4.80 -18.10 -13.24
N SER A 186 -3.94 -18.92 -12.63
CA SER A 186 -3.10 -18.53 -11.50
C SER A 186 -2.12 -17.41 -11.88
N LEU A 187 -1.47 -17.53 -13.04
CA LEU A 187 -0.54 -16.55 -13.57
C LEU A 187 -1.22 -15.22 -13.90
N MET A 188 -2.42 -15.26 -14.46
CA MET A 188 -3.24 -14.06 -14.70
C MET A 188 -3.62 -13.37 -13.40
N LYS A 189 -3.97 -14.14 -12.35
CA LYS A 189 -4.28 -13.60 -11.03
C LYS A 189 -3.05 -12.96 -10.37
N GLU A 190 -1.89 -13.60 -10.45
CA GLU A 190 -0.62 -13.03 -9.99
C GLU A 190 -0.29 -11.74 -10.73
N ARG A 191 -0.33 -11.76 -12.07
CA ARG A 191 -0.08 -10.58 -12.91
C ARG A 191 -0.99 -9.42 -12.53
N LYS A 192 -2.28 -9.67 -12.33
CA LYS A 192 -3.23 -8.63 -11.89
C LYS A 192 -2.87 -8.07 -10.52
N ALA A 193 -2.47 -8.92 -9.56
CA ALA A 193 -2.03 -8.48 -8.24
C ALA A 193 -0.77 -7.60 -8.33
N VAL A 194 0.21 -7.98 -9.16
CA VAL A 194 1.44 -7.21 -9.40
C VAL A 194 1.14 -5.84 -10.01
N ILE A 195 0.27 -5.76 -11.02
CA ILE A 195 -0.14 -4.47 -11.63
C ILE A 195 -0.81 -3.56 -10.60
N ILE A 196 -1.73 -4.10 -9.80
CA ILE A 196 -2.42 -3.33 -8.77
C ILE A 196 -1.44 -2.79 -7.72
N GLN A 197 -0.41 -3.57 -7.37
CA GLN A 197 0.63 -3.12 -6.45
C GLN A 197 1.53 -2.06 -7.08
N LEU A 198 1.99 -2.26 -8.33
CA LEU A 198 2.81 -1.30 -9.05
C LEU A 198 2.13 0.07 -9.18
N VAL A 199 0.86 0.09 -9.55
CA VAL A 199 0.09 1.35 -9.65
C VAL A 199 -0.01 2.03 -8.28
N GLN A 200 -0.23 1.26 -7.20
CA GLN A 200 -0.21 1.81 -5.85
C GLN A 200 1.16 2.39 -5.48
N ASP A 201 2.25 1.69 -5.80
CA ASP A 201 3.60 2.14 -5.46
C ASP A 201 3.99 3.40 -6.24
N VAL A 202 3.62 3.49 -7.53
CA VAL A 202 3.84 4.69 -8.36
C VAL A 202 3.02 5.88 -7.87
N LEU A 203 1.79 5.66 -7.37
CA LEU A 203 1.02 6.73 -6.75
C LEU A 203 1.62 7.13 -5.40
N ASP A 204 2.01 6.16 -4.57
CA ASP A 204 2.53 6.40 -3.23
C ASP A 204 3.93 7.04 -3.25
N ILE A 205 4.77 6.79 -4.26
CA ILE A 205 6.12 7.37 -4.36
C ILE A 205 6.10 8.88 -4.50
N THR A 206 5.00 9.45 -5.01
CA THR A 206 4.79 10.90 -5.08
C THR A 206 4.88 11.56 -3.69
N ILE A 207 4.53 10.82 -2.63
CA ILE A 207 4.46 11.35 -1.27
C ILE A 207 5.87 11.57 -0.69
N PRO A 208 6.74 10.55 -0.52
CA PRO A 208 8.09 10.79 -0.04
C PRO A 208 8.95 11.55 -1.06
N ALA A 209 8.75 11.37 -2.37
CA ALA A 209 9.51 12.13 -3.37
C ALA A 209 9.25 13.64 -3.28
N THR A 210 7.99 14.05 -3.06
CA THR A 210 7.67 15.46 -2.83
C THR A 210 8.18 15.94 -1.48
N ALA A 211 8.07 15.13 -0.43
CA ALA A 211 8.56 15.48 0.90
C ALA A 211 10.09 15.68 0.96
N LEU A 212 10.83 14.97 0.11
CA LEU A 212 12.29 15.08 -0.04
C LEU A 212 12.73 16.16 -1.02
N GLY A 213 11.79 16.82 -1.72
CA GLY A 213 12.10 17.82 -2.74
C GLY A 213 12.58 17.24 -4.07
N TYR A 214 12.44 15.93 -4.32
CA TYR A 214 12.76 15.31 -5.61
C TYR A 214 11.68 15.61 -6.66
N LEU A 215 10.44 15.80 -6.23
CA LEU A 215 9.33 16.26 -7.07
C LEU A 215 8.71 17.53 -6.47
N HIS A 216 8.29 18.45 -7.31
CA HIS A 216 7.63 19.70 -6.90
C HIS A 216 6.13 19.64 -7.20
N LEU A 217 5.45 18.64 -6.62
CA LEU A 217 4.01 18.48 -6.78
C LEU A 217 3.24 19.35 -5.78
N GLU A 218 2.12 19.90 -6.24
CA GLU A 218 1.20 20.59 -5.35
C GLU A 218 0.52 19.63 -4.37
N ASP A 219 0.16 20.14 -3.19
CA ASP A 219 -0.52 19.38 -2.13
C ASP A 219 -1.80 18.68 -2.61
N GLY A 220 -2.51 19.27 -3.56
CA GLY A 220 -3.70 18.68 -4.18
C GLY A 220 -3.40 17.39 -4.92
N LEU A 221 -2.36 17.37 -5.76
CA LEU A 221 -1.96 16.19 -6.53
C LEU A 221 -1.46 15.06 -5.62
N VAL A 222 -0.65 15.38 -4.62
CA VAL A 222 -0.20 14.40 -3.61
C VAL A 222 -1.39 13.87 -2.80
N GLY A 223 -2.35 14.74 -2.48
CA GLY A 223 -3.62 14.38 -1.86
C GLY A 223 -4.42 13.36 -2.68
N LEU A 224 -4.62 13.63 -3.97
CA LEU A 224 -5.35 12.73 -4.87
C LEU A 224 -4.62 11.41 -5.11
N ALA A 225 -3.30 11.44 -5.35
CA ALA A 225 -2.52 10.22 -5.55
C ALA A 225 -2.61 9.29 -4.33
N GLY A 226 -2.41 9.83 -3.13
CA GLY A 226 -2.56 9.07 -1.89
C GLY A 226 -3.99 8.62 -1.60
N PHE A 227 -5.01 9.38 -2.04
CA PHE A 227 -6.41 8.96 -1.93
C PHE A 227 -6.70 7.76 -2.85
N ILE A 228 -6.32 7.85 -4.13
CA ILE A 228 -6.55 6.79 -5.12
C ILE A 228 -5.83 5.50 -4.70
N SER A 229 -4.55 5.58 -4.30
CA SER A 229 -3.80 4.41 -3.83
C SER A 229 -4.46 3.78 -2.59
N SER A 230 -5.06 4.59 -1.72
CA SER A 230 -5.80 4.10 -0.54
C SER A 230 -7.09 3.37 -0.92
N ILE A 231 -7.86 3.89 -1.88
CA ILE A 231 -9.08 3.22 -2.36
C ILE A 231 -8.73 1.86 -2.98
N MET A 232 -7.69 1.79 -3.81
CA MET A 232 -7.18 0.53 -4.34
C MET A 232 -6.76 -0.42 -3.22
N GLY A 233 -6.08 0.10 -2.21
CA GLY A 233 -5.69 -0.65 -1.04
C GLY A 233 -6.88 -1.21 -0.25
N ILE A 234 -7.95 -0.43 -0.07
CA ILE A 234 -9.20 -0.84 0.59
C ILE A 234 -9.81 -2.02 -0.18
N GLN A 235 -9.92 -1.90 -1.51
CA GLN A 235 -10.47 -2.97 -2.35
C GLN A 235 -9.67 -4.27 -2.26
N SER A 236 -8.33 -4.18 -2.30
CA SER A 236 -7.46 -5.35 -2.15
C SER A 236 -7.59 -6.01 -0.77
N GLN A 237 -7.63 -5.20 0.30
CA GLN A 237 -7.78 -5.72 1.65
C GLN A 237 -9.18 -6.30 1.89
N TRP A 238 -10.22 -5.67 1.35
CA TRP A 238 -11.60 -6.18 1.39
C TRP A 238 -11.71 -7.56 0.76
N LYS A 239 -11.14 -7.73 -0.43
CA LYS A 239 -11.06 -9.04 -1.09
C LYS A 239 -10.33 -10.03 -0.22
N LYS A 240 -9.13 -9.69 0.29
CA LYS A 240 -8.31 -10.59 1.12
C LYS A 240 -9.04 -11.10 2.37
N VAL A 241 -9.81 -10.25 3.04
CA VAL A 241 -10.49 -10.65 4.29
C VAL A 241 -11.83 -11.33 4.03
N ASN A 242 -12.52 -11.02 2.93
CA ASN A 242 -13.87 -11.52 2.65
C ASN A 242 -13.95 -12.60 1.56
N SER A 243 -12.85 -12.89 0.84
CA SER A 243 -12.82 -14.05 -0.05
C SER A 243 -12.92 -15.33 0.78
N THR A 244 -13.91 -16.17 0.47
CA THR A 244 -14.03 -17.53 0.97
C THR A 244 -12.75 -18.29 0.64
N LYS A 245 -12.22 -19.03 1.63
CA LYS A 245 -11.17 -20.02 1.37
C LYS A 245 -11.73 -21.14 0.51
#